data_AF-A0A0F7FDL9-F1
#
_entry.id   AF-A0A0F7FDL9-F1
#
_cell.length_a   1.000
_cell.length_b   1.000
_cell.length_c   1.000
_cell.angle_alpha   90.00
_cell.angle_beta   90.00
_cell.angle_gamma   90.00
#
_symmetry.space_group_name_H-M   'P 1'
#
loop_
_entity.id
_entity.type
_entity.pdbx_description
1 polymer ?
#
loop_
_entity_poly.entity_id
_entity_poly.type
_entity_poly.pdbx_seq_one_letter_code
_entity_poly.pdbx_strand_id
1 'polypeptide(L)'
;MTTTAISTTVKLADLMRPAPIVYDYSTCRQALRLMFNHPESKCLVLCSPADEPVGLLMSEKFFLKVSGRFGMDTFYKEPAMKFAQKDPLIVDITAEPSAVLAMAMDRHPMQQNDCIIITDGGKLAGAVYVSDLLARQS
;
A
#
# COMPACT_ATOMS: atom_id res chain seq x y z
N MET A 1 22.48 26.83 -31.09
CA MET A 1 21.08 26.77 -30.65
C MET A 1 20.89 25.40 -30.00
N THR A 2 20.99 25.32 -28.67
CA THR A 2 20.82 24.07 -27.92
C THR A 2 19.37 23.95 -27.47
N THR A 3 18.66 22.97 -28.03
CA THR A 3 17.31 22.60 -27.64
C THR A 3 17.34 22.00 -26.24
N THR A 4 16.80 22.72 -25.26
CA THR A 4 16.55 22.19 -23.92
C THR A 4 15.45 21.14 -24.01
N ALA A 5 15.80 19.87 -23.81
CA ALA A 5 14.83 18.82 -23.60
C ALA A 5 14.11 19.07 -22.26
N ILE A 6 12.80 19.30 -22.31
CA ILE A 6 11.96 19.38 -21.12
C ILE A 6 11.82 17.95 -20.59
N SER A 7 12.67 17.57 -19.62
CA SER A 7 12.49 16.33 -18.88
C SER A 7 11.37 16.56 -17.88
N THR A 8 10.16 16.07 -18.19
CA THR A 8 9.04 16.10 -17.25
C THR A 8 9.36 15.18 -16.08
N THR A 9 9.73 15.76 -14.94
CA THR A 9 9.94 15.04 -13.68
C THR A 9 8.61 14.50 -13.20
N VAL A 10 8.40 13.19 -13.30
CA VAL A 10 7.22 12.50 -12.77
C VAL A 10 7.23 12.66 -11.25
N LYS A 11 6.09 13.01 -10.64
CA LYS A 11 5.93 13.09 -9.19
C LYS A 11 5.18 11.86 -8.67
N LEU A 12 5.33 11.54 -7.38
CA LEU A 12 4.54 10.46 -6.76
C LEU A 12 3.04 10.71 -6.87
N ALA A 13 2.61 11.98 -6.76
CA ALA A 13 1.22 12.38 -6.93
C ALA A 13 0.61 11.94 -8.27
N ASP A 14 1.42 11.85 -9.35
CA ASP A 14 0.96 11.44 -10.68
C ASP A 14 0.80 9.92 -10.82
N LEU A 15 1.40 9.15 -9.90
CA LEU A 15 1.39 7.69 -9.87
C LEU A 15 0.50 7.14 -8.76
N MET A 16 0.05 8.01 -7.86
CA MET A 16 -0.71 7.64 -6.69
C MET A 16 -2.10 7.16 -7.08
N ARG A 17 -2.55 6.13 -6.37
CA ARG A 17 -3.90 5.58 -6.47
C ARG A 17 -4.58 5.73 -5.11
N PRO A 18 -5.91 5.92 -5.08
CA PRO A 18 -6.68 5.81 -3.85
C PRO A 18 -6.44 4.45 -3.21
N ALA A 19 -6.19 4.44 -1.90
CA ALA A 19 -6.03 3.21 -1.12
C ALA A 19 -7.22 3.08 -0.16
N PRO A 20 -8.01 1.99 -0.22
CA PRO A 20 -9.06 1.74 0.76
C PRO A 20 -8.49 1.68 2.18
N ILE A 21 -9.22 2.25 3.13
CA ILE A 21 -8.79 2.39 4.53
C ILE A 21 -9.67 1.53 5.42
N VAL A 22 -9.02 0.81 6.33
CA VAL A 22 -9.69 0.23 7.51
C VAL A 22 -8.94 0.69 8.75
N TYR A 23 -9.61 0.84 9.88
CA TYR A 23 -8.92 1.21 11.11
C TYR A 23 -8.23 0.00 11.76
N ASP A 24 -7.17 0.24 12.52
CA ASP A 24 -6.35 -0.79 13.19
C ASP A 24 -7.12 -1.69 14.17
N TYR A 25 -8.22 -1.21 14.73
CA TYR A 25 -9.16 -1.95 15.56
C TYR A 25 -10.18 -2.80 14.78
N SER A 26 -10.13 -2.77 13.44
CA SER A 26 -11.11 -3.46 12.60
C SER A 26 -10.83 -4.95 12.50
N THR A 27 -11.91 -5.70 12.32
CA THR A 27 -11.88 -7.15 12.14
C THR A 27 -11.48 -7.56 10.73
N CYS A 28 -11.00 -8.78 10.57
CA CYS A 28 -10.78 -9.40 9.25
C CYS A 28 -12.04 -9.39 8.38
N ARG A 29 -13.23 -9.54 8.98
CA ARG A 29 -14.50 -9.44 8.24
C ARG A 29 -14.70 -8.08 7.59
N GLN A 30 -14.42 -7.00 8.31
CA GLN A 30 -14.54 -5.64 7.79
C GLN A 30 -13.51 -5.39 6.69
N ALA A 31 -12.25 -5.82 6.89
CA ALA A 31 -11.21 -5.72 5.88
C ALA A 31 -11.58 -6.49 4.59
N LEU A 32 -12.07 -7.73 4.71
CA LEU A 32 -12.54 -8.52 3.57
C LEU A 32 -13.67 -7.83 2.82
N ARG A 33 -14.70 -7.34 3.54
CA ARG A 33 -15.81 -6.62 2.94
C ARG A 33 -15.32 -5.41 2.15
N LEU A 34 -14.36 -4.66 2.69
CA LEU A 34 -13.80 -3.51 2.00
C LEU A 34 -13.00 -3.91 0.76
N MET A 35 -12.20 -4.98 0.83
CA MET A 35 -11.50 -5.52 -0.35
C MET A 35 -12.46 -5.96 -1.45
N PHE A 36 -13.59 -6.59 -1.13
CA PHE A 36 -14.60 -6.95 -2.12
C PHE A 36 -15.31 -5.74 -2.74
N ASN A 37 -15.41 -4.63 -2.01
CA ASN A 37 -15.96 -3.37 -2.54
C ASN A 37 -14.95 -2.62 -3.42
N HIS A 38 -13.66 -2.94 -3.33
CA HIS A 38 -12.56 -2.31 -4.06
C HIS A 38 -11.69 -3.34 -4.79
N PRO A 39 -12.24 -4.16 -5.71
CA PRO A 39 -11.50 -5.20 -6.41
C PRO A 39 -10.34 -4.67 -7.27
N GLU A 40 -10.36 -3.38 -7.63
CA GLU A 40 -9.29 -2.67 -8.33
C GLU A 40 -8.05 -2.41 -7.48
N SER A 41 -8.20 -2.43 -6.15
CA SER A 41 -7.10 -2.16 -5.22
C SER A 41 -6.34 -3.43 -4.86
N LYS A 42 -5.01 -3.39 -5.04
CA LYS A 42 -4.11 -4.48 -4.65
C LYS A 42 -3.85 -4.53 -3.14
N CYS A 43 -4.22 -3.46 -2.43
CA CYS A 43 -3.98 -3.36 -1.01
C CYS A 43 -5.08 -2.59 -0.27
N LEU A 44 -5.01 -2.69 1.05
CA LEU A 44 -5.79 -1.94 1.99
C LEU A 44 -4.82 -1.41 3.05
N VAL A 45 -4.94 -0.14 3.40
CA VAL A 45 -4.10 0.48 4.42
C VAL A 45 -4.84 0.45 5.76
N LEU A 46 -4.13 0.04 6.82
CA LEU A 46 -4.63 0.18 8.18
C LEU A 46 -4.18 1.51 8.72
N CYS A 47 -5.13 2.31 9.20
CA CYS A 47 -4.86 3.58 9.84
C CYS A 47 -5.18 3.54 11.34
N SER A 48 -4.45 4.33 12.12
CA SER A 48 -4.82 4.66 13.48
C SER A 48 -6.07 5.57 13.48
N PRO A 49 -6.71 5.80 14.64
CA PRO A 49 -7.79 6.79 14.75
C PRO A 49 -7.40 8.23 14.38
N ALA A 50 -6.11 8.53 14.24
CA ALA A 50 -5.58 9.83 13.83
C ALA A 50 -5.30 9.93 12.31
N ASP A 51 -5.74 8.94 11.52
CA ASP A 51 -5.51 8.79 10.08
C ASP A 51 -4.04 8.58 9.66
N GLU A 52 -3.21 8.13 10.61
CA GLU A 52 -1.82 7.75 10.34
C GLU A 52 -1.76 6.29 9.87
N PRO A 53 -1.05 5.97 8.78
CA PRO A 53 -0.91 4.60 8.33
C PRO A 53 -0.03 3.78 9.29
N VAL A 54 -0.57 2.68 9.80
CA VAL A 54 0.10 1.78 10.76
C VAL A 54 0.28 0.36 10.25
N GLY A 55 -0.29 0.03 9.09
CA GLY A 55 -0.12 -1.29 8.49
C GLY A 55 -0.61 -1.38 7.05
N LEU A 56 -0.21 -2.45 6.38
CA LEU A 56 -0.59 -2.73 4.99
C LEU A 56 -1.10 -4.16 4.85
N LEU A 57 -2.27 -4.33 4.23
CA LEU A 57 -2.77 -5.63 3.78
C LEU A 57 -2.72 -5.69 2.27
N MET A 58 -1.84 -6.52 1.74
CA MET A 58 -1.89 -6.90 0.32
C MET A 58 -3.03 -7.90 0.13
N SER A 59 -3.97 -7.59 -0.76
CA SER A 59 -5.21 -8.35 -0.95
C SER A 59 -4.93 -9.83 -1.22
N GLU A 60 -4.00 -10.14 -2.13
CA GLU A 60 -3.59 -11.51 -2.45
C GLU A 60 -3.08 -12.28 -1.23
N LYS A 61 -2.12 -11.69 -0.49
CA LYS A 61 -1.54 -12.31 0.72
C LYS A 61 -2.59 -12.53 1.80
N PHE A 62 -3.56 -11.62 1.91
CA PHE A 62 -4.64 -11.73 2.87
C PHE A 62 -5.65 -12.81 2.48
N PHE A 63 -6.06 -12.88 1.22
CA PHE A 63 -6.96 -13.94 0.72
C PHE A 63 -6.36 -15.33 0.89
N LEU A 64 -5.05 -15.51 0.66
CA LEU A 64 -4.37 -16.79 0.93
C LEU A 64 -4.49 -17.22 2.40
N LYS A 65 -4.41 -16.27 3.34
CA LYS A 65 -4.58 -16.54 4.78
C LYS A 65 -6.03 -16.90 5.12
N VAL A 66 -7.00 -16.25 4.47
CA VAL A 66 -8.44 -16.52 4.63
C VAL A 66 -8.79 -17.93 4.15
N SER A 67 -8.23 -18.35 3.00
CA SER A 67 -8.42 -19.69 2.44
C SER A 67 -7.69 -20.81 3.19
N GLY A 68 -6.90 -20.46 4.22
CA GLY A 68 -6.13 -21.40 5.03
C GLY A 68 -7.00 -22.21 6.01
N ARG A 69 -6.34 -23.05 6.83
CA ARG A 69 -6.98 -23.98 7.77
C ARG A 69 -7.71 -23.34 8.96
N PHE A 70 -7.87 -22.03 9.01
CA PHE A 70 -8.66 -21.40 10.07
C PHE A 70 -10.15 -21.60 9.77
N GLY A 71 -10.93 -22.05 10.76
CA GLY A 71 -12.38 -22.00 10.65
C GLY A 71 -12.80 -20.56 10.35
N MET A 72 -13.56 -20.36 9.27
CA MET A 72 -13.89 -19.03 8.75
C MET A 72 -14.50 -18.11 9.83
N ASP A 73 -15.29 -18.68 10.74
CA ASP A 73 -15.93 -17.94 11.83
C ASP A 73 -14.93 -17.36 12.85
N THR A 74 -13.84 -18.09 13.13
CA THR A 74 -12.77 -17.60 14.02
C THR A 74 -11.97 -16.53 13.30
N PHE A 75 -11.55 -16.80 12.06
CA PHE A 75 -10.77 -15.86 11.26
C PHE A 75 -11.47 -14.50 11.11
N TYR A 76 -12.77 -14.49 10.85
CA TYR A 76 -13.55 -13.26 10.67
C TYR A 76 -13.60 -12.35 11.88
N LYS A 77 -13.44 -12.89 13.09
CA LYS A 77 -13.47 -12.13 14.35
C LYS A 77 -12.09 -11.61 14.76
N GLU A 78 -11.01 -12.16 14.19
CA GLU A 78 -9.65 -11.73 14.50
C GLU A 78 -9.41 -10.28 14.05
N PRO A 79 -8.55 -9.52 14.75
CA PRO A 79 -8.10 -8.20 14.31
C PRO A 79 -7.37 -8.28 12.96
N ALA A 80 -7.73 -7.43 12.01
CA ALA A 80 -7.09 -7.36 10.70
C ALA A 80 -5.59 -7.06 10.82
N MET A 81 -5.21 -6.24 11.82
CA MET A 81 -3.83 -5.88 12.14
C MET A 81 -2.93 -7.08 12.45
N LYS A 82 -3.50 -8.20 12.91
CA LYS A 82 -2.75 -9.45 13.14
C LYS A 82 -2.14 -10.02 11.85
N PHE A 83 -2.73 -9.69 10.70
CA PHE A 83 -2.33 -10.22 9.40
C PHE A 83 -1.68 -9.18 8.49
N ALA A 84 -1.65 -7.91 8.92
CA ALA A 84 -1.01 -6.81 8.22
C ALA A 84 0.52 -6.95 8.19
N GLN A 85 1.13 -6.40 7.15
CA GLN A 85 2.54 -6.05 7.16
C GLN A 85 2.75 -4.93 8.18
N LYS A 86 3.64 -5.18 9.15
CA LYS A 86 3.91 -4.26 10.26
C LYS A 86 4.99 -3.23 9.95
N ASP A 87 5.80 -3.50 8.93
CA ASP A 87 6.82 -2.57 8.45
C ASP A 87 6.61 -2.29 6.95
N PRO A 88 5.50 -1.61 6.58
CA PRO A 88 5.29 -1.19 5.20
C PRO A 88 6.23 -0.03 4.86
N LEU A 89 6.62 0.08 3.58
CA LEU A 89 7.34 1.25 3.12
C LEU A 89 6.36 2.43 3.06
N ILE A 90 6.57 3.42 3.93
CA ILE A 90 5.79 4.66 4.00
C ILE A 90 6.72 5.81 3.62
N VAL A 91 6.29 6.66 2.69
CA VAL A 91 7.05 7.82 2.22
C VAL A 91 6.13 9.03 2.08
N ASP A 92 6.68 10.23 2.27
CA ASP A 92 5.95 11.47 2.03
C ASP A 92 5.75 11.73 0.52
N ILE A 93 4.66 12.39 0.16
CA ILE A 93 4.27 12.71 -1.22
C ILE A 93 5.33 13.54 -1.96
N THR A 94 6.18 14.25 -1.23
CA THR A 94 7.29 15.04 -1.79
C THR A 94 8.52 14.21 -2.15
N ALA A 95 8.56 12.93 -1.81
CA ALA A 95 9.71 12.07 -2.10
C ALA A 95 9.90 11.84 -3.62
N GLU A 96 11.16 11.74 -4.04
CA GLU A 96 11.51 11.50 -5.44
C GLU A 96 11.19 10.05 -5.86
N PRO A 97 10.44 9.82 -6.96
CA PRO A 97 10.05 8.46 -7.37
C PRO A 97 11.22 7.48 -7.57
N SER A 98 12.37 7.98 -8.04
CA SER A 98 13.58 7.16 -8.22
C SER A 98 14.14 6.67 -6.88
N ALA A 99 14.19 7.54 -5.87
CA ALA A 99 14.61 7.19 -4.52
C ALA A 99 13.61 6.22 -3.88
N VAL A 100 12.31 6.44 -4.07
CA VAL A 100 11.26 5.53 -3.60
C VAL A 100 11.38 4.14 -4.23
N LEU A 101 11.66 4.05 -5.53
CA LEU A 101 11.89 2.77 -6.19
C LEU A 101 13.14 2.07 -5.65
N ALA A 102 14.24 2.79 -5.44
CA ALA A 102 15.44 2.22 -4.83
C ALA A 102 15.14 1.64 -3.44
N MET A 103 14.44 2.38 -2.58
CA MET A 103 13.99 1.87 -1.26
C MET A 103 13.10 0.64 -1.41
N ALA A 104 12.19 0.63 -2.38
CA ALA A 104 11.30 -0.51 -2.60
C ALA A 104 12.06 -1.78 -3.02
N MET A 105 13.12 -1.64 -3.83
CA MET A 105 13.97 -2.73 -4.31
C MET A 105 14.95 -3.25 -3.26
N ASP A 106 15.35 -2.42 -2.29
CA ASP A 106 16.24 -2.82 -1.20
C ASP A 106 15.55 -3.68 -0.13
N ARG A 107 14.20 -3.70 -0.11
CA ARG A 107 13.41 -4.54 0.80
C ARG A 107 13.61 -6.03 0.52
N HIS A 108 13.22 -6.84 1.51
CA HIS A 108 13.17 -8.29 1.38
C HIS A 108 12.38 -8.69 0.11
N PRO A 109 12.81 -9.69 -0.68
CA PRO A 109 12.18 -10.04 -1.97
C PRO A 109 10.66 -10.23 -1.91
N MET A 110 10.15 -10.79 -0.80
CA MET A 110 8.70 -10.97 -0.59
C MET A 110 7.92 -9.67 -0.43
N GLN A 111 8.57 -8.55 -0.15
CA GLN A 111 7.99 -7.22 0.04
C GLN A 111 8.24 -6.29 -1.15
N GLN A 112 9.12 -6.63 -2.09
CA GLN A 112 9.46 -5.74 -3.22
C GLN A 112 8.25 -5.44 -4.13
N ASN A 113 7.22 -6.29 -4.11
CA ASN A 113 5.96 -6.07 -4.82
C ASN A 113 4.85 -5.46 -3.94
N ASP A 114 5.11 -5.25 -2.64
CA ASP A 114 4.15 -4.62 -1.76
C ASP A 114 3.97 -3.16 -2.15
N CYS A 115 2.73 -2.69 -2.09
CA CYS A 115 2.40 -1.29 -2.33
C CYS A 115 3.19 -0.39 -1.38
N ILE A 116 3.49 0.82 -1.86
CA ILE A 116 4.16 1.85 -1.08
C ILE A 116 3.08 2.81 -0.60
N ILE A 117 3.03 3.03 0.70
CA ILE A 117 2.08 3.97 1.31
C ILE A 117 2.63 5.38 1.12
N ILE A 118 1.79 6.27 0.60
CA ILE A 118 2.12 7.68 0.44
C ILE A 118 1.40 8.47 1.52
N THR A 119 2.14 9.32 2.24
CA THR A 119 1.59 10.26 3.21
C THR A 119 1.71 11.70 2.73
N ASP A 120 0.88 12.58 3.29
CA ASP A 120 1.05 14.03 3.22
C ASP A 120 0.95 14.56 4.66
N GLY A 121 2.07 15.03 5.19
CA GLY A 121 2.13 15.49 6.59
C GLY A 121 1.81 14.38 7.61
N GLY A 122 2.23 13.14 7.32
CA GLY A 122 2.04 11.97 8.20
C GLY A 122 0.67 11.28 8.08
N LYS A 123 -0.29 11.89 7.38
CA LYS A 123 -1.60 11.27 7.11
C LYS A 123 -1.60 10.55 5.79
N LEU A 124 -2.41 9.50 5.67
CA LEU A 124 -2.52 8.75 4.42
C LEU A 124 -3.03 9.64 3.26
N ALA A 125 -2.24 9.71 2.19
CA ALA A 125 -2.62 10.35 0.93
C ALA A 125 -3.03 9.33 -0.14
N GLY A 126 -2.43 8.14 -0.13
CA GLY A 126 -2.76 7.05 -1.06
C GLY A 126 -1.69 5.97 -1.09
N ALA A 127 -1.64 5.22 -2.20
CA ALA A 127 -0.60 4.21 -2.41
C ALA A 127 -0.05 4.24 -3.84
N VAL A 128 1.20 3.82 -4.00
CA VAL A 128 1.87 3.66 -5.30
C VAL A 128 2.26 2.19 -5.47
N TYR A 129 2.08 1.66 -6.68
CA TYR A 129 2.56 0.33 -7.03
C TYR A 129 3.97 0.41 -7.58
N VAL A 130 4.82 -0.53 -7.16
CA VAL A 130 6.21 -0.62 -7.64
C VAL A 130 6.29 -0.78 -9.17
N SER A 131 5.31 -1.47 -9.77
CA SER A 131 5.17 -1.58 -11.23
C SER A 131 5.00 -0.23 -11.93
N ASP A 132 4.30 0.71 -11.29
CA ASP A 132 4.04 2.04 -11.86
C ASP A 132 5.33 2.90 -11.82
N LEU A 133 6.18 2.70 -10.80
CA LEU A 133 7.51 3.33 -10.72
C LEU A 133 8.46 2.75 -11.77
N LEU A 134 8.48 1.44 -11.95
CA LEU A 134 9.32 0.76 -12.95
C LEU A 134 8.97 1.17 -14.38
N ALA A 135 7.67 1.31 -14.69
CA ALA A 135 7.20 1.72 -16.02
C ALA A 135 7.59 3.17 -16.40
N ARG A 136 8.08 3.97 -15.45
CA ARG A 136 8.45 5.38 -15.65
C ARG A 136 9.97 5.60 -15.70
N GLN A 137 10.77 4.54 -15.57
CA GLN A 137 12.24 4.61 -15.74
C GLN A 137 12.71 4.41 -17.20
N SER A 138 11.78 4.12 -18.11
CA SER A 138 12.03 3.89 -19.55
C SER A 138 11.85 5.14 -20.40
#